data_AF-A0A1R1ECE8-F1
#
_entry.id   AF-A0A1R1ECE8-F1
#
_cell.length_a   1.000
_cell.length_b   1.000
_cell.length_c   1.000
_cell.angle_alpha   90.00
_cell.angle_beta   90.00
_cell.angle_gamma   90.00
#
_symmetry.space_group_name_H-M   'P 1'
#
loop_
_entity.id
_entity.type
_entity.pdbx_description
1 polymer ?
#
loop_
_entity_poly.entity_id
_entity_poly.type
_entity_poly.pdbx_seq_one_letter_code
_entity_poly.pdbx_strand_id
1 'polypeptide(L)' 'MAKPDDRSDNAEKIKTAIINTQDNINETNDYLAEHAEEISGQEVHNLQHKNAKRERAIEGMREEYEDEK' A
#
# COMPACT_ATOMS: atom_id res chain seq x y z
N MET A 1 -0.83 2.04 38.10
CA MET A 1 -1.12 1.04 37.05
C MET A 1 -1.03 1.75 35.71
N ALA A 2 -0.24 1.25 34.76
CA ALA A 2 -0.28 1.77 33.40
C ALA A 2 -1.68 1.49 32.83
N LYS A 3 -2.26 2.45 32.10
CA LYS A 3 -3.50 2.20 31.36
C LYS A 3 -3.20 1.16 30.28
N PRO A 4 -4.07 0.16 30.05
CA PRO A 4 -3.95 -0.69 28.88
C PRO A 4 -4.07 0.19 27.61
N ASP A 5 -3.26 -0.12 26.62
CA ASP A 5 -3.28 0.55 25.31
C ASP A 5 -4.60 0.21 24.59
N ASP A 6 -5.27 1.21 24.04
CA ASP A 6 -6.55 1.03 23.35
C ASP A 6 -6.29 0.79 21.87
N ARG A 7 -6.48 -0.46 21.45
CA ARG A 7 -6.23 -0.95 20.09
C ARG A 7 -7.52 -1.20 19.31
N SER A 8 -8.66 -0.74 19.83
CA SER A 8 -9.99 -1.06 19.31
C SER A 8 -10.25 -0.59 17.87
N ASP A 9 -9.50 0.40 17.37
CA ASP A 9 -9.64 0.93 16.01
C ASP A 9 -8.49 0.57 15.06
N ASN A 10 -7.52 -0.25 15.51
CA ASN A 10 -6.35 -0.61 14.71
C ASN A 10 -6.72 -1.41 13.46
N ALA A 11 -7.60 -2.40 13.57
CA ALA A 11 -8.04 -3.20 12.44
C ALA A 11 -8.65 -2.35 11.32
N GLU A 12 -9.52 -1.38 11.65
CA GLU A 12 -10.12 -0.49 10.64
C GLU A 12 -9.09 0.47 10.02
N LYS A 13 -8.11 0.95 10.79
CA LYS A 13 -6.98 1.75 10.25
C LYS A 13 -6.14 0.93 9.27
N ILE A 14 -5.79 -0.30 9.62
CA ILE A 14 -4.99 -1.19 8.77
C ILE A 14 -5.75 -1.51 7.48
N LYS A 15 -7.03 -1.87 7.58
CA LYS A 15 -7.90 -2.09 6.42
C LYS A 15 -7.96 -0.87 5.50
N THR A 16 -8.12 0.33 6.07
CA THR A 16 -8.09 1.59 5.30
C THR A 16 -6.75 1.81 4.61
N ALA A 17 -5.63 1.53 5.30
CA ALA A 17 -4.29 1.63 4.72
C ALA A 17 -4.07 0.64 3.57
N ILE A 18 -4.59 -0.59 3.67
CA ILE A 18 -4.56 -1.59 2.60
C ILE A 18 -5.30 -1.07 1.36
N ILE A 19 -6.53 -0.57 1.53
CA ILE A 19 -7.35 -0.05 0.42
C ILE A 19 -6.62 1.12 -0.26
N ASN A 20 -6.18 2.11 0.52
CA ASN A 20 -5.46 3.26 -0.02
C ASN A 20 -4.19 2.84 -0.77
N THR A 21 -3.46 1.84 -0.26
CA THR A 21 -2.23 1.35 -0.90
C THR A 21 -2.55 0.62 -2.20
N GLN A 22 -3.65 -0.13 -2.27
CA GLN A 22 -4.12 -0.77 -3.49
C GLN A 22 -4.53 0.25 -4.54
N ASP A 23 -5.25 1.30 -4.15
CA ASP A 23 -5.65 2.39 -5.05
C ASP A 23 -4.41 3.09 -5.61
N ASN A 24 -3.41 3.37 -4.77
CA ASN A 24 -2.12 3.93 -5.21
C ASN A 24 -1.37 3.03 -6.22
N ILE A 25 -1.48 1.71 -6.10
CA ILE A 25 -0.90 0.77 -7.07
C ILE A 25 -1.63 0.92 -8.41
N ASN A 26 -2.97 0.90 -8.37
CA ASN A 26 -3.82 1.01 -9.56
C ASN A 26 -3.58 2.35 -10.28
N GLU A 27 -3.61 3.48 -9.57
CA GLU A 27 -3.32 4.80 -10.13
C GLU A 27 -1.93 4.87 -10.77
N THR A 28 -0.92 4.25 -10.15
CA THR A 28 0.44 4.21 -10.74
C THR A 28 0.46 3.35 -12.01
N ASN A 29 -0.29 2.24 -12.05
CA ASN A 29 -0.38 1.38 -13.22
C ASN A 29 -1.12 2.08 -14.37
N ASP A 30 -2.22 2.78 -14.07
CA ASP A 30 -2.98 3.56 -15.05
C ASP A 30 -2.12 4.68 -15.63
N TYR A 31 -1.40 5.41 -14.78
CA TYR A 31 -0.45 6.43 -15.23
C TYR A 31 0.64 5.86 -16.16
N LEU A 32 1.21 4.70 -15.82
CA LEU A 32 2.20 4.05 -16.68
C LEU A 32 1.58 3.55 -18.00
N ALA A 33 0.33 3.07 -17.99
CA ALA A 33 -0.34 2.64 -19.21
C ALA A 33 -0.58 3.82 -20.19
N GLU A 34 -0.84 5.01 -19.66
CA GLU A 34 -1.09 6.21 -20.47
C GLU A 34 0.19 6.95 -20.86
N HIS A 35 1.20 7.02 -19.97
CA HIS A 35 2.32 7.95 -20.11
C HIS A 35 3.71 7.30 -20.15
N ALA A 36 3.85 5.97 -20.15
CA ALA A 36 5.17 5.33 -20.12
C ALA A 36 6.08 5.71 -21.31
N GLU A 37 5.51 6.03 -22.47
CA GLU A 37 6.27 6.48 -23.65
C GLU A 37 6.77 7.94 -23.52
N GLU A 38 6.17 8.73 -22.62
CA GLU A 38 6.45 10.15 -22.44
C GLU A 38 7.50 10.43 -21.36
N ILE A 39 7.79 9.43 -20.53
CA ILE A 39 8.74 9.53 -19.40
C ILE A 39 9.98 8.68 -19.63
N SER A 40 11.01 8.90 -18.80
CA SER A 40 12.26 8.14 -18.92
C SER A 40 12.08 6.67 -18.50
N GLY A 41 12.82 5.76 -19.12
CA GLY A 41 12.81 4.34 -18.72
C GLY A 41 13.23 4.12 -17.26
N GLN A 42 14.08 4.99 -16.70
CA GLN A 42 14.43 4.97 -15.28
C GLN A 42 13.24 5.30 -14.39
N GLU A 43 12.40 6.25 -14.81
CA GLU A 43 11.20 6.64 -14.08
C GLU A 43 10.14 5.55 -14.13
N VAL A 44 9.92 4.92 -15.30
CA VAL A 44 9.08 3.72 -15.44
C VAL A 44 9.53 2.63 -14.46
N HIS A 45 10.81 2.28 -14.47
CA HIS A 45 11.36 1.25 -13.59
C HIS A 45 11.18 1.60 -12.11
N ASN A 46 11.38 2.88 -11.73
CA ASN A 46 11.20 3.33 -10.35
C ASN A 46 9.75 3.21 -9.87
N LEU A 47 8.78 3.58 -10.73
CA LEU A 47 7.35 3.47 -10.43
C LEU A 47 6.92 2.01 -10.29
N GLN A 48 7.36 1.15 -11.21
CA GLN A 48 7.10 -0.30 -11.14
C GLN A 48 7.71 -0.92 -9.87
N HIS A 49 8.95 -0.58 -9.54
CA HIS A 49 9.61 -1.06 -8.32
C HIS A 49 8.91 -0.55 -7.04
N LYS A 50 8.38 0.68 -7.06
CA LYS A 50 7.57 1.21 -5.96
C LYS A 50 6.28 0.41 -5.78
N ASN A 51 5.60 0.06 -6.87
CA ASN A 51 4.41 -0.81 -6.83
C ASN A 51 4.74 -2.20 -6.26
N ALA A 52 5.83 -2.84 -6.71
CA ALA A 52 6.25 -4.13 -6.16
C ALA A 52 6.52 -4.09 -4.64
N LYS A 53 7.03 -2.96 -4.13
CA LYS A 53 7.19 -2.77 -2.67
C LYS A 53 5.85 -2.55 -1.95
N ARG A 54 4.91 -1.83 -2.57
CA ARG A 54 3.56 -1.64 -2.03
C ARG A 54 2.80 -2.96 -1.93
N GLU A 55 2.95 -3.84 -2.91
CA GLU A 55 2.35 -5.20 -2.87
C GLU A 55 2.86 -6.00 -1.66
N ARG A 56 4.19 -6.00 -1.43
CA ARG A 56 4.78 -6.64 -0.24
C ARG A 56 4.33 -5.97 1.07
N ALA A 57 4.17 -4.65 1.08
CA ALA A 57 3.65 -3.95 2.25
C ALA A 57 2.19 -4.34 2.56
N ILE A 58 1.36 -4.54 1.52
CA ILE A 58 0.00 -5.04 1.68
C ILE A 58 -0.02 -6.43 2.31
N GLU A 59 0.91 -7.32 1.93
CA GLU A 59 1.03 -8.64 2.55
C GLU A 59 1.25 -8.54 4.06
N GLY A 60 2.24 -7.75 4.49
CA GLY A 60 2.48 -7.50 5.93
C GLY A 60 1.29 -6.84 6.63
N MET A 61 0.64 -5.85 6.01
CA MET A 61 -0.57 -5.23 6.57
C MET A 61 -1.73 -6.23 6.71
N ARG A 62 -1.84 -7.22 5.82
CA ARG A 62 -2.88 -8.25 5.93
C ARG A 62 -2.61 -9.19 7.11
N GLU A 63 -1.35 -9.54 7.35
CA GLU A 63 -0.96 -10.30 8.55
C GLU A 63 -1.30 -9.51 9.82
N GLU A 64 -0.90 -8.24 9.89
CA GLU A 64 -1.23 -7.35 11.02
C GLU A 64 -2.75 -7.19 11.20
N TYR A 65 -3.51 -7.08 10.11
CA TYR A 65 -4.97 -6.96 10.19
C TYR A 65 -5.63 -8.18 10.82
N GLU A 66 -5.18 -9.40 10.48
CA GLU A 66 -5.73 -10.62 11.08
C GLU A 66 -5.30 -10.81 12.54
N ASP A 67 -4.14 -10.27 12.95
CA ASP A 67 -3.73 -10.25 14.37
C ASP A 67 -4.55 -9.26 15.22
N GLU A 68 -5.03 -8.16 14.63
CA GLU A 68 -5.81 -7.12 15.33
C GLU A 68 -7.33 -7.37 15.35
N LYS A 69 -7.83 -8.28 14.51
CA LYS A 69 -9.26 -8.57 14.30
C LYS A 69 -9.83 -9.54 15.33
#